data_AF-A0A935CNQ8-F1
#
_entry.id   AF-A0A935CNQ8-F1
#
_cell.length_a   1.000
_cell.length_b   1.000
_cell.length_c   1.000
_cell.angle_alpha   90.00
_cell.angle_beta   90.00
_cell.angle_gamma   90.00
#
_symmetry.space_group_name_H-M   'P 1'
#
loop_
_entity.id
_entity.type
_entity.pdbx_description
1 polymer ?
#
loop_
_entity_poly.entity_id
_entity_poly.type
_entity_poly.pdbx_seq_one_letter_code
_entity_poly.pdbx_strand_id
1 'polypeptide(L)'
;MLPGLAVFLALRLLVGHTGGLDLPAQLARAAPKLLLPETWLRLLGNAFLPVSLLPLVFWRSTLAFFRGQRYLLLYLALILVSTFFGFDNERLMAPAFIVVYLLIAVLIETHLAAPVGLRWLLAGAGFAASFQHLIGRFPLPSPWLTYALSLGAMLCVTLAALWTLRRSPHLTPATLALHVPGLNR
;
A
#
# COMPACT_ATOMS: atom_id res chain seq x y z
N MET A 1 -15.36 18.79 -12.83
CA MET A 1 -14.59 17.54 -13.09
C MET A 1 -15.12 16.73 -14.28
N LEU A 2 -16.43 16.56 -14.45
CA LEU A 2 -17.06 15.87 -15.59
C LEU A 2 -16.56 16.27 -17.00
N PRO A 3 -16.44 17.57 -17.37
CA PRO A 3 -16.01 17.92 -18.72
C PRO A 3 -14.55 17.55 -18.99
N GLY A 4 -13.67 17.63 -17.99
CA GLY A 4 -12.27 17.20 -18.12
C GLY A 4 -12.14 15.70 -18.30
N LEU A 5 -12.95 14.91 -17.59
CA LEU A 5 -12.98 13.45 -17.74
C LEU A 5 -13.48 13.04 -19.14
N ALA A 6 -14.51 13.72 -19.64
CA ALA A 6 -15.04 13.51 -20.98
C ALA A 6 -14.01 13.85 -22.08
N VAL A 7 -13.33 14.99 -21.97
CA VAL A 7 -12.26 15.39 -22.91
C VAL A 7 -11.09 14.42 -22.86
N PHE A 8 -10.67 13.99 -21.67
CA PHE A 8 -9.61 12.98 -21.53
C PHE A 8 -9.98 11.65 -22.19
N LEU A 9 -11.19 11.14 -21.94
CA LEU A 9 -11.70 9.92 -22.58
C LEU A 9 -11.80 10.08 -24.10
N ALA A 10 -12.32 11.20 -24.58
CA ALA A 10 -12.43 11.48 -26.01
C ALA A 10 -11.03 11.52 -26.65
N LEU A 11 -10.07 12.25 -26.09
CA LEU A 11 -8.69 12.27 -26.59
C LEU A 11 -8.05 10.88 -26.56
N ARG A 12 -8.27 10.09 -25.50
CA ARG A 12 -7.71 8.73 -25.38
C ARG A 12 -8.28 7.77 -26.43
N LEU A 13 -9.55 7.95 -26.82
CA LEU A 13 -10.23 7.13 -27.82
C LEU A 13 -9.95 7.60 -29.26
N LEU A 14 -9.83 8.91 -29.47
CA LEU A 14 -9.68 9.53 -30.80
C LEU A 14 -8.22 9.62 -31.25
N VAL A 15 -7.26 9.72 -30.31
CA VAL A 15 -5.83 9.73 -30.65
C VAL A 15 -5.36 8.28 -30.79
N GLY A 16 -5.24 7.84 -32.05
CA GLY A 16 -4.70 6.53 -32.40
C GLY A 16 -3.30 6.33 -31.81
N HIS A 17 -3.08 5.19 -31.17
CA HIS A 17 -1.80 4.86 -30.58
C HIS A 17 -0.87 4.37 -31.69
N THR A 18 0.16 5.14 -32.03
CA THR A 18 1.13 4.80 -33.09
C THR A 18 2.13 3.71 -32.70
N GLY A 19 2.01 3.11 -31.52
CA GLY A 19 2.98 2.11 -31.03
C GLY A 19 2.55 1.34 -29.77
N GLY A 20 1.38 0.71 -29.78
CA GLY A 20 0.93 -0.10 -28.65
C GLY A 20 -0.29 -0.97 -28.96
N LEU A 21 -0.70 -1.78 -27.98
CA LEU A 21 -1.96 -2.51 -28.02
C LEU A 21 -3.14 -1.56 -27.75
N ASP A 22 -4.27 -1.76 -28.42
CA ASP A 22 -5.51 -1.05 -28.11
C ASP A 22 -5.98 -1.33 -26.67
N LEU A 23 -6.77 -0.44 -26.08
CA LEU A 23 -7.32 -0.60 -24.72
C LEU A 23 -7.99 -1.97 -24.50
N PRO A 24 -8.86 -2.47 -25.40
CA PRO A 24 -9.46 -3.80 -25.24
C PRO A 24 -8.43 -4.93 -25.29
N ALA A 25 -7.42 -4.80 -26.16
CA ALA A 25 -6.34 -5.79 -26.27
C ALA A 25 -5.43 -5.79 -25.03
N GLN A 26 -5.15 -4.60 -24.46
CA GLN A 26 -4.46 -4.48 -23.18
C GLN A 26 -5.27 -5.08 -22.03
N LEU A 27 -6.58 -4.82 -21.99
CA LEU A 27 -7.47 -5.39 -20.99
C LEU A 27 -7.53 -6.92 -21.09
N ALA A 28 -7.68 -7.46 -22.31
CA ALA A 28 -7.66 -8.91 -22.55
C ALA A 28 -6.32 -9.54 -22.13
N ARG A 29 -5.21 -8.84 -22.34
CA ARG A 29 -3.87 -9.28 -21.90
C ARG A 29 -3.66 -9.18 -20.39
N ALA A 30 -4.28 -8.21 -19.73
CA ALA A 30 -4.19 -7.98 -18.29
C ALA A 30 -5.15 -8.87 -17.48
N ALA A 31 -6.30 -9.25 -18.06
CA ALA A 31 -7.35 -9.99 -17.37
C ALA A 31 -6.88 -11.32 -16.73
N PRO A 32 -6.03 -12.14 -17.36
CA PRO A 32 -5.51 -13.35 -16.71
C PRO A 32 -4.70 -13.05 -15.46
N LYS A 33 -4.01 -11.89 -15.40
CA LYS A 33 -3.20 -11.51 -14.23
C LYS A 33 -4.07 -11.25 -12.99
N LEU A 34 -5.32 -10.84 -13.17
CA LEU A 34 -6.28 -10.63 -12.07
C LEU A 34 -6.65 -11.94 -11.36
N LEU A 35 -6.60 -13.06 -12.07
CA LEU A 35 -6.93 -14.37 -11.51
C LEU A 35 -5.76 -15.03 -10.78
N LEU A 36 -4.54 -14.52 -10.97
CA LEU A 36 -3.35 -15.08 -10.34
C LEU A 36 -3.17 -14.52 -8.92
N PRO A 37 -3.26 -15.37 -7.87
CA PRO A 37 -3.10 -14.93 -6.48
C PRO A 37 -1.71 -14.34 -6.21
N GLU A 38 -0.69 -14.78 -6.95
CA GLU A 38 0.66 -14.23 -6.90
C GLU A 38 0.68 -12.72 -7.21
N THR A 39 -0.11 -12.28 -8.20
CA THR A 39 -0.17 -10.86 -8.58
C THR A 39 -0.69 -10.01 -7.42
N TRP A 40 -1.72 -10.49 -6.72
CA TRP A 40 -2.27 -9.83 -5.55
C TRP A 40 -1.28 -9.78 -4.40
N LEU A 41 -0.57 -10.88 -4.15
CA LEU A 41 0.45 -10.96 -3.11
C LEU A 41 1.63 -10.02 -3.40
N ARG A 42 2.03 -9.88 -4.66
CA ARG A 42 3.06 -8.92 -5.08
C ARG A 42 2.60 -7.47 -4.93
N LEU A 43 1.38 -7.16 -5.39
CA LEU A 43 0.81 -5.81 -5.36
C LEU A 43 0.46 -5.32 -3.95
N LEU A 44 -0.15 -6.16 -3.12
CA LEU A 44 -0.64 -5.78 -1.79
C LEU A 44 0.29 -6.19 -0.66
N GLY A 45 1.05 -7.27 -0.83
CA GLY A 45 2.00 -7.77 0.15
C GLY A 45 3.37 -7.15 -0.05
N ASN A 46 4.06 -7.56 -1.12
CA ASN A 46 5.48 -7.22 -1.33
C ASN A 46 5.71 -5.70 -1.42
N ALA A 47 4.82 -4.96 -2.09
CA ALA A 47 4.96 -3.53 -2.28
C ALA A 47 5.00 -2.72 -0.96
N PHE A 48 4.53 -3.29 0.15
CA PHE A 48 4.44 -2.60 1.44
C PHE A 48 5.12 -3.36 2.58
N LEU A 49 5.99 -4.33 2.28
CA LEU A 49 6.83 -4.95 3.32
C LEU A 49 7.72 -3.89 3.99
N PRO A 50 7.90 -3.93 5.33
CA PRO A 50 7.44 -4.95 6.28
C PRO A 50 6.08 -4.64 6.96
N VAL A 51 5.36 -3.62 6.53
CA VAL A 51 4.16 -3.08 7.21
C VAL A 51 2.84 -3.52 6.58
N SER A 52 2.88 -4.32 5.53
CA SER A 52 1.71 -4.73 4.72
C SER A 52 0.58 -5.37 5.52
N LEU A 53 0.88 -6.06 6.62
CA LEU A 53 -0.12 -6.73 7.46
C LEU A 53 -0.70 -5.84 8.58
N LEU A 54 -0.11 -4.68 8.88
CA LEU A 54 -0.61 -3.80 9.93
C LEU A 54 -2.07 -3.35 9.73
N PRO A 55 -2.52 -2.99 8.52
CA PRO A 55 -3.92 -2.65 8.27
C PRO A 55 -4.89 -3.79 8.60
N LEU A 56 -4.46 -5.04 8.44
CA LEU A 56 -5.25 -6.22 8.76
C LEU A 56 -5.27 -6.50 10.26
N VAL A 57 -4.13 -6.34 10.95
CA VAL A 57 -4.05 -6.45 12.42
C VAL A 57 -4.99 -5.44 13.09
N PHE A 58 -5.00 -4.19 12.61
CA PHE A 58 -5.85 -3.12 13.13
C PHE A 58 -7.10 -2.86 12.27
N TRP A 59 -7.77 -3.94 11.83
CA TRP A 59 -8.89 -3.88 10.87
C TRP A 59 -9.98 -2.86 11.19
N ARG A 60 -10.39 -2.75 12.47
CA ARG A 60 -11.43 -1.79 12.89
C ARG A 60 -11.00 -0.33 12.65
N SER A 61 -9.75 -0.02 12.93
CA SER A 61 -9.17 1.32 12.74
C SER A 61 -8.95 1.63 11.27
N THR A 62 -8.50 0.63 10.49
CA THR A 62 -8.39 0.73 9.03
C THR A 62 -9.75 1.03 8.39
N LEU A 63 -10.81 0.32 8.80
CA LEU A 63 -12.17 0.60 8.32
C LEU A 63 -12.65 2.00 8.73
N ALA A 64 -12.38 2.42 9.98
CA ALA A 64 -12.73 3.77 10.44
C ALA A 64 -12.04 4.87 9.60
N PHE A 65 -10.75 4.69 9.31
CA PHE A 65 -9.96 5.59 8.46
C PHE A 65 -10.60 5.75 7.07
N PHE A 66 -10.91 4.65 6.38
CA PHE A 66 -11.52 4.73 5.04
C PHE A 66 -12.98 5.20 5.05
N ARG A 67 -13.71 4.97 6.15
CA ARG A 67 -15.06 5.55 6.32
C ARG A 67 -15.01 7.07 6.40
N GLY A 68 -14.00 7.62 7.07
CA GLY A 68 -13.74 9.07 7.14
C GLY A 68 -13.19 9.64 5.83
N GLN A 69 -12.39 8.87 5.08
CA GLN A 69 -11.67 9.32 3.88
C GLN A 69 -11.99 8.48 2.63
N ARG A 70 -13.26 8.44 2.22
CA ARG A 70 -13.72 7.60 1.09
C ARG A 70 -12.99 7.90 -0.24
N TYR A 71 -12.55 9.15 -0.44
CA TYR A 71 -11.80 9.52 -1.64
C TYR A 71 -10.43 8.84 -1.72
N LEU A 72 -9.79 8.56 -0.58
CA LEU A 72 -8.52 7.81 -0.55
C LEU A 72 -8.72 6.35 -0.94
N LEU A 73 -9.86 5.76 -0.58
CA LEU A 73 -10.23 4.41 -1.02
C LEU A 73 -10.44 4.38 -2.54
N LEU A 74 -11.16 5.36 -3.09
CA LEU A 74 -11.35 5.50 -4.54
C LEU A 74 -10.01 5.68 -5.26
N TYR A 75 -9.12 6.53 -4.73
CA TYR A 75 -7.79 6.74 -5.27
C TYR A 75 -6.95 5.45 -5.27
N LEU A 76 -6.93 4.69 -4.17
CA LEU A 76 -6.28 3.38 -4.11
C LEU A 76 -6.87 2.40 -5.13
N ALA A 77 -8.19 2.35 -5.28
CA ALA A 77 -8.84 1.49 -6.26
C ALA A 77 -8.44 1.85 -7.69
N LEU A 78 -8.35 3.15 -8.02
CA LEU A 78 -7.89 3.62 -9.32
C LEU A 78 -6.42 3.26 -9.58
N ILE A 79 -5.54 3.44 -8.60
CA ILE A 79 -4.14 3.02 -8.72
C ILE A 79 -4.06 1.52 -8.98
N LEU A 80 -4.74 0.72 -8.15
CA LEU A 80 -4.74 -0.73 -8.26
C LEU A 80 -5.21 -1.18 -9.65
N VAL A 81 -6.35 -0.65 -10.13
CA VAL A 81 -6.85 -0.92 -11.49
C VAL A 81 -5.83 -0.51 -12.55
N SER A 82 -5.22 0.67 -12.40
CA SER A 82 -4.19 1.15 -13.33
C SER A 82 -2.95 0.26 -13.36
N THR A 83 -2.55 -0.34 -12.23
CA THR A 83 -1.35 -1.18 -12.17
C THR A 83 -1.47 -2.47 -12.99
N PHE A 84 -2.69 -3.00 -13.18
CA PHE A 84 -2.91 -4.21 -13.98
C PHE A 84 -2.59 -4.03 -15.47
N PHE A 85 -2.67 -2.80 -15.98
CA PHE A 85 -2.30 -2.47 -17.35
C PHE A 85 -0.78 -2.34 -17.55
N GLY A 86 0.00 -2.39 -16.47
CA GLY A 86 1.45 -2.30 -16.50
C GLY A 86 2.18 -3.59 -16.85
N PHE A 87 3.45 -3.44 -17.24
CA PHE A 87 4.42 -4.54 -17.27
C PHE A 87 5.10 -4.74 -15.90
N ASP A 88 5.47 -3.65 -15.22
CA ASP A 88 6.07 -3.67 -13.88
C ASP A 88 5.04 -3.22 -12.83
N ASN A 89 4.22 -4.18 -12.42
CA ASN A 89 3.06 -3.94 -11.56
C ASN A 89 3.46 -3.35 -10.19
N GLU A 90 4.59 -3.75 -9.64
CA GLU A 90 5.04 -3.35 -8.29
C GLU A 90 5.42 -1.87 -8.27
N ARG A 91 6.18 -1.40 -9.26
CA ARG A 91 6.58 0.01 -9.35
C ARG A 91 5.40 0.96 -9.54
N LEU A 92 4.35 0.50 -10.22
CA LEU A 92 3.16 1.28 -10.46
C LEU A 92 2.30 1.49 -9.20
N MET A 93 2.59 0.76 -8.11
CA MET A 93 1.95 0.98 -6.81
C MET A 93 2.58 2.16 -6.03
N ALA A 94 3.67 2.76 -6.50
CA ALA A 94 4.31 3.88 -5.79
C ALA A 94 3.36 5.02 -5.39
N PRO A 95 2.37 5.44 -6.21
CA PRO A 95 1.39 6.45 -5.79
C PRO A 95 0.50 6.02 -4.62
N ALA A 96 0.31 4.70 -4.40
CA ALA A 96 -0.42 4.16 -3.26
C ALA A 96 0.32 4.37 -1.94
N PHE A 97 1.64 4.60 -1.97
CA PHE A 97 2.44 4.86 -0.77
C PHE A 97 1.92 6.07 0.02
N ILE A 98 1.36 7.07 -0.65
CA ILE A 98 0.76 8.24 0.02
C ILE A 98 -0.36 7.81 0.97
N VAL A 99 -1.26 6.94 0.50
CA VAL A 99 -2.41 6.49 1.30
C VAL A 99 -1.98 5.45 2.33
N VAL A 100 -1.18 4.48 1.92
CA VAL A 100 -0.78 3.38 2.80
C VAL A 100 0.11 3.90 3.92
N TYR A 101 1.14 4.71 3.65
CA TYR A 101 1.97 5.25 4.72
C TYR A 101 1.22 6.26 5.60
N LEU A 102 0.26 7.01 5.07
CA LEU A 102 -0.62 7.83 5.90
C LEU A 102 -1.44 6.96 6.86
N LEU A 103 -2.03 5.87 6.37
CA LEU A 103 -2.75 4.90 7.20
C LEU A 103 -1.81 4.27 8.25
N ILE A 104 -0.61 3.83 7.86
CA ILE A 104 0.37 3.25 8.78
C ILE A 104 0.78 4.26 9.85
N ALA A 105 1.04 5.53 9.48
CA ALA A 105 1.38 6.58 10.43
C ALA A 105 0.26 6.79 11.45
N VAL A 106 -0.98 6.85 10.98
CA VAL A 106 -2.18 6.91 11.83
C VAL A 106 -2.24 5.71 12.79
N LEU A 107 -2.05 4.49 12.29
CA LEU A 107 -2.09 3.29 13.12
C LEU A 107 -0.99 3.28 14.18
N ILE A 108 0.21 3.76 13.82
CA ILE A 108 1.34 3.89 14.74
C ILE A 108 1.01 4.91 15.84
N GLU A 109 0.50 6.09 15.47
CA GLU A 109 0.15 7.14 16.41
C GLU A 109 -0.95 6.70 17.38
N THR A 110 -1.99 6.04 16.88
CA THR A 110 -3.15 5.67 17.70
C THR A 110 -2.92 4.44 18.57
N HIS A 111 -2.20 3.43 18.07
CA HIS A 111 -2.09 2.12 18.75
C HIS A 111 -0.68 1.81 19.26
N LEU A 112 0.34 2.37 18.61
CA LEU A 112 1.74 1.98 18.81
C LEU A 112 2.59 3.12 19.40
N ALA A 113 1.96 4.22 19.82
CA ALA A 113 2.70 5.37 20.35
C ALA A 113 3.32 5.11 21.73
N ALA A 114 2.62 4.41 22.60
CA ALA A 114 3.09 4.12 23.96
C ALA A 114 4.32 3.17 24.02
N PRO A 115 4.36 2.03 23.30
CA PRO A 115 5.50 1.13 23.37
C PRO A 115 6.68 1.65 22.52
N VAL A 116 7.61 2.37 23.17
CA VAL A 116 8.83 2.91 22.54
C VAL A 116 9.62 1.83 21.78
N GLY A 117 9.70 0.61 22.32
CA GLY A 117 10.39 -0.51 21.68
C GLY A 117 9.80 -0.92 20.31
N LEU A 118 8.49 -0.77 20.12
CA LEU A 118 7.84 -1.12 18.85
C LEU A 118 8.17 -0.11 17.74
N ARG A 119 8.36 1.17 18.09
CA ARG A 119 8.80 2.20 17.14
C ARG A 119 10.19 1.88 16.60
N TRP A 120 11.11 1.49 17.50
CA TRP A 120 12.45 1.06 17.11
C TRP A 120 12.43 -0.25 16.31
N LEU A 121 11.54 -1.18 16.66
CA LEU A 121 11.35 -2.40 15.86
C LEU A 121 10.88 -2.07 14.44
N LEU A 122 9.91 -1.15 14.28
CA LEU A 122 9.42 -0.71 12.97
C LEU A 122 10.54 -0.03 12.16
N ALA A 123 11.31 0.86 12.79
CA ALA A 123 12.45 1.51 12.13
C ALA A 123 13.52 0.50 11.71
N GLY A 124 13.88 -0.44 12.60
CA GLY A 124 14.82 -1.52 12.31
C GLY A 124 14.32 -2.48 11.25
N ALA A 125 13.03 -2.79 11.24
CA ALA A 125 12.37 -3.62 10.22
C ALA A 125 12.39 -2.92 8.85
N GLY A 126 12.09 -1.61 8.80
CA GLY A 126 12.18 -0.82 7.57
C GLY A 126 13.62 -0.74 7.05
N PHE A 127 14.59 -0.58 7.94
CA PHE A 127 16.01 -0.61 7.58
C PHE A 127 16.41 -1.99 7.04
N ALA A 128 16.04 -3.09 7.70
CA ALA A 128 16.33 -4.44 7.25
C ALA A 128 15.67 -4.77 5.90
N ALA A 129 14.43 -4.31 5.67
CA ALA A 129 13.71 -4.48 4.41
C ALA A 129 14.28 -3.63 3.27
N SER A 130 15.08 -2.60 3.55
CA SER A 130 15.72 -1.77 2.52
C SER A 130 16.86 -2.48 1.77
N PHE A 131 17.36 -3.60 2.30
CA PHE A 131 18.36 -4.43 1.63
C PHE A 131 17.71 -5.30 0.56
N GLN A 132 17.97 -4.98 -0.71
CA GLN A 132 17.38 -5.67 -1.86
C GLN A 132 18.47 -6.15 -2.83
N HIS A 133 18.37 -7.41 -3.27
CA HIS A 133 19.36 -8.03 -4.16
C HIS A 133 19.52 -7.36 -5.53
N LEU A 134 18.51 -6.62 -6.04
CA LEU A 134 18.56 -6.01 -7.39
C LEU A 134 18.89 -4.52 -7.40
N ILE A 135 18.37 -3.74 -6.45
CA ILE A 135 18.32 -2.25 -6.55
C ILE A 135 18.84 -1.58 -5.26
N GLY A 136 19.36 -2.35 -4.29
CA GLY A 136 19.86 -1.82 -3.02
C GLY A 136 21.23 -1.14 -3.14
N ARG A 137 21.48 -0.13 -2.29
CA ARG A 137 22.83 0.46 -2.10
C ARG A 137 23.84 -0.58 -1.61
N PHE A 138 23.35 -1.59 -0.89
CA PHE A 138 24.09 -2.77 -0.47
C PHE A 138 23.31 -4.02 -0.93
N PRO A 139 23.57 -4.51 -2.16
CA PRO A 139 22.84 -5.64 -2.69
C PRO A 139 23.19 -6.91 -1.89
N LEU A 140 22.16 -7.68 -1.56
CA LEU A 140 22.34 -8.97 -0.91
C LEU A 140 22.83 -10.01 -1.93
N PRO A 141 23.64 -10.98 -1.50
CA PRO A 141 24.24 -11.97 -2.41
C PRO A 141 23.23 -12.95 -3.00
N SER A 142 22.01 -13.03 -2.44
CA SER A 142 20.96 -13.90 -2.97
C SER A 142 19.56 -13.28 -2.84
N PRO A 143 18.63 -13.59 -3.78
CA PRO A 143 17.22 -13.21 -3.67
C PRO A 143 16.55 -13.76 -2.41
N TRP A 144 16.93 -14.98 -2.01
CA TRP A 144 16.40 -15.65 -0.82
C TRP A 144 16.62 -14.83 0.45
N LEU A 145 17.79 -14.22 0.62
CA LEU A 145 18.07 -13.37 1.79
C LEU A 145 17.18 -12.12 1.82
N THR A 146 16.86 -11.55 0.66
CA THR A 146 15.93 -10.40 0.58
C THR A 146 14.56 -10.82 1.11
N TYR A 147 14.04 -11.97 0.66
CA TYR A 147 12.76 -12.49 1.11
C TYR A 147 12.78 -12.88 2.58
N ALA A 148 13.82 -13.57 3.05
CA ALA A 148 13.96 -13.98 4.44
C ALA A 148 13.99 -12.77 5.39
N LEU A 149 14.75 -11.72 5.06
CA LEU A 149 14.81 -10.49 5.87
C LEU A 149 13.48 -9.74 5.84
N SER A 150 12.86 -9.58 4.68
CA SER A 150 11.61 -8.83 4.55
C SER A 150 10.44 -9.54 5.22
N LEU A 151 10.32 -10.87 5.04
CA LEU A 151 9.30 -11.69 5.68
C LEU A 151 9.55 -11.82 7.18
N GLY A 152 10.80 -11.99 7.62
CA GLY A 152 11.16 -12.01 9.03
C GLY A 152 10.84 -10.69 9.72
N ALA A 153 11.18 -9.56 9.09
CA ALA A 153 10.85 -8.23 9.57
C ALA A 153 9.33 -8.03 9.67
N MET A 154 8.58 -8.42 8.63
CA MET A 154 7.11 -8.37 8.63
C MET A 154 6.53 -9.24 9.76
N LEU A 155 7.04 -10.45 9.96
CA LEU A 155 6.59 -11.35 11.01
C LEU A 155 6.82 -10.73 12.39
N CYS A 156 8.02 -10.21 12.66
CA CYS A 156 8.35 -9.53 13.92
C CYS A 156 7.41 -8.34 14.20
N VAL A 157 7.21 -7.47 13.20
CA VAL A 157 6.31 -6.31 13.30
C VAL A 157 4.87 -6.76 13.57
N THR A 158 4.39 -7.77 12.84
CA THR A 158 3.04 -8.30 12.97
C THR A 158 2.80 -8.93 14.33
N LEU A 159 3.73 -9.75 14.82
CA LEU A 159 3.64 -10.38 16.14
C LEU A 159 3.66 -9.34 17.26
N ALA A 160 4.51 -8.33 17.16
CA ALA A 160 4.57 -7.28 18.16
C ALA A 160 3.31 -6.38 18.14
N ALA A 161 2.74 -6.12 16.96
CA ALA A 161 1.46 -5.44 16.81
C ALA A 161 0.29 -6.27 17.38
N LEU A 162 0.27 -7.58 17.16
CA LEU A 162 -0.73 -8.48 17.76
C LEU A 162 -0.61 -8.54 19.28
N TRP A 163 0.62 -8.56 19.80
CA TRP A 163 0.87 -8.57 21.24
C TRP A 163 0.40 -7.29 21.92
N THR A 164 0.63 -6.13 21.29
CA THR A 164 0.14 -4.85 21.78
C THR A 164 -1.38 -4.76 21.73
N LEU A 165 -2.01 -5.22 20.63
CA LEU A 165 -3.47 -5.29 20.52
C LEU A 165 -4.10 -6.16 21.62
N ARG A 166 -3.49 -7.31 21.95
CA ARG A 166 -3.96 -8.19 23.04
C ARG A 166 -3.85 -7.55 24.43
N ARG A 167 -2.86 -6.71 24.65
CA ARG A 167 -2.67 -6.01 25.93
C ARG A 167 -3.59 -4.80 26.11
N SER A 168 -4.08 -4.24 25.00
CA SER A 168 -4.95 -3.06 25.00
C SER A 168 -6.23 -3.34 24.21
N PRO A 169 -7.16 -4.19 24.71
CA PRO A 169 -8.40 -4.51 24.01
C PRO A 169 -9.35 -3.31 23.87
N HIS A 170 -9.17 -2.26 24.66
CA HIS A 170 -10.00 -1.05 24.66
C HIS A 170 -9.57 0.03 23.68
N LEU A 171 -8.77 -0.30 22.66
CA LEU A 171 -8.41 0.64 21.60
C LEU A 171 -9.68 1.06 20.85
N THR A 172 -10.22 2.21 21.23
CA THR A 172 -11.34 2.84 20.55
C THR A 172 -10.92 3.10 19.11
N PRO A 173 -11.78 2.80 18.11
CA PRO A 173 -11.50 3.17 16.74
C PRO A 173 -11.28 4.67 16.72
N ALA A 174 -10.09 5.11 16.36
CA ALA A 174 -9.77 6.51 16.30
C ALA A 174 -10.73 7.16 15.30
N THR A 175 -11.61 8.04 15.77
CA THR A 175 -12.39 8.94 14.95
C THR A 175 -11.45 10.01 14.41
N LEU A 176 -10.51 9.62 13.55
CA LEU A 176 -9.64 10.54 12.85
C LEU A 176 -10.45 11.16 11.71
N ALA A 177 -11.21 12.20 12.03
CA ALA A 177 -11.26 13.31 11.10
C ALA A 177 -9.80 13.76 10.97
N LEU A 178 -9.21 13.67 9.76
CA LEU A 178 -7.97 14.39 9.51
C LEU A 178 -8.34 15.86 9.75
N HIS A 179 -8.10 16.34 10.96
CA HIS A 179 -8.30 17.73 11.29
C HIS A 179 -7.13 18.44 10.63
N VAL A 180 -7.26 18.70 9.32
CA VAL A 180 -6.34 19.53 8.57
C VAL A 180 -6.56 20.94 9.14
N PRO A 181 -5.64 21.44 9.99
CA PRO A 181 -5.83 22.76 10.56
C PRO A 181 -5.73 23.76 9.40
N GLY A 182 -6.87 24.34 9.00
CA GLY A 182 -6.91 25.38 7.96
C GLY A 182 -7.90 25.21 6.81
N LEU A 183 -8.69 24.12 6.71
CA LEU A 183 -9.61 23.89 5.59
C LEU A 183 -11.08 24.28 5.83
N ASN A 184 -11.35 25.06 6.89
CA ASN A 184 -12.64 25.70 7.17
C ASN A 184 -12.54 27.24 7.05
N ARG A 185 -12.09 27.73 5.89
CA ARG A 185 -12.24 29.15 5.51
C ARG A 185 -12.78 29.25 4.10
#